data_AF-A0A849E3C6-F1
#
_entry.id   AF-A0A849E3C6-F1
#
_cell.length_a   1.000
_cell.length_b   1.000
_cell.length_c   1.000
_cell.angle_alpha   90.00
_cell.angle_beta   90.00
_cell.angle_gamma   90.00
#
_symmetry.space_group_name_H-M   'P 1'
#
loop_
_entity.id
_entity.type
_entity.pdbx_description
1 polymer ?
#
loop_
_entity_poly.entity_id
_entity_poly.type
_entity_poly.pdbx_seq_one_letter_code
_entity_poly.pdbx_strand_id
1 'polypeptide(L)'
;WVLFSEIFPNQLRGVAISFVGFINSMVSFTVQLVFPLELATFGAALTFSSYGVFAAIGLVLVMWLLPETKGKSLEELETIFAKK
;
A
#
# COMPACT_ATOMS: atom_id res chain seq x y z
N TRP A 1 8.42 1.57 -0.52
CA TRP A 1 9.72 0.87 -0.54
C TRP A 1 10.48 0.96 0.77
N VAL A 2 10.78 2.15 1.31
CA VAL A 2 11.51 2.30 2.59
C VAL A 2 10.77 1.67 3.78
N LEU A 3 9.46 1.89 3.90
CA LEU A 3 8.63 1.26 4.94
C LEU A 3 8.70 -0.28 4.92
N PHE A 4 8.88 -0.91 3.75
CA PHE A 4 8.97 -2.37 3.68
C PHE A 4 10.28 -2.89 4.28
N SER A 5 11.38 -2.13 4.21
CA SER A 5 12.60 -2.50 4.92
C SER A 5 12.49 -2.36 6.44
N GLU A 6 11.60 -1.49 6.92
CA GLU A 6 11.33 -1.21 8.33
C GLU A 6 10.32 -2.20 8.95
N ILE A 7 9.33 -2.66 8.18
CA ILE A 7 8.25 -3.54 8.66
C ILE A 7 8.64 -5.02 8.60
N PHE A 8 9.36 -5.45 7.56
CA PHE A 8 9.64 -6.87 7.36
C PHE A 8 11.01 -7.28 7.95
N PRO A 9 11.06 -8.40 8.69
CA PRO A 9 12.31 -8.91 9.24
C PRO A 9 13.28 -9.28 8.11
N ASN A 10 14.58 -9.07 8.35
CA ASN A 10 15.65 -9.25 7.37
C ASN A 10 15.56 -10.56 6.57
N GLN A 11 15.22 -11.66 7.25
CA GLN A 11 15.18 -13.01 6.67
C GLN A 11 14.06 -13.21 5.63
N LEU A 12 12.92 -12.52 5.78
CA LEU A 12 11.76 -12.67 4.89
C LEU A 12 11.61 -11.50 3.91
N ARG A 13 12.43 -10.46 4.06
CA ARG A 13 12.27 -9.20 3.32
C ARG A 13 12.22 -9.42 1.81
N GLY A 14 13.12 -10.23 1.25
CA GLY A 14 13.16 -10.47 -0.20
C GLY A 14 11.86 -11.05 -0.77
N VAL A 15 11.27 -12.01 -0.07
CA VAL A 15 9.99 -12.64 -0.46
C VAL A 15 8.83 -11.67 -0.28
N ALA A 16 8.76 -10.97 0.86
CA ALA A 16 7.70 -10.02 1.15
C ALA A 16 7.68 -8.87 0.13
N ILE A 17 8.85 -8.32 -0.19
CA ILE A 17 9.05 -7.28 -1.20
C ILE A 17 8.55 -7.73 -2.58
N SER A 18 8.90 -8.95 -2.99
CA SER A 18 8.49 -9.49 -4.29
C SER A 18 6.98 -9.71 -4.36
N PHE A 19 6.39 -10.25 -3.29
CA PHE A 19 4.95 -10.47 -3.22
C PHE A 19 4.16 -9.16 -3.24
N VAL A 20 4.57 -8.17 -2.45
CA VAL A 20 3.94 -6.83 -2.48
C VAL A 20 4.09 -6.17 -3.84
N GLY A 21 5.26 -6.29 -4.49
CA GLY A 21 5.48 -5.81 -5.85
C GLY A 21 4.58 -6.49 -6.88
N PHE A 22 4.34 -7.79 -6.73
CA PHE A 22 3.40 -8.54 -7.56
C PHE A 22 1.96 -8.04 -7.38
N ILE A 23 1.49 -7.90 -6.14
CA ILE A 23 0.15 -7.36 -5.86
C ILE A 23 0.02 -5.93 -6.42
N ASN A 24 1.03 -5.08 -6.24
CA ASN A 24 1.03 -3.73 -6.80
C ASN A 24 0.93 -3.73 -8.34
N SER A 25 1.67 -4.62 -8.99
CA SER A 25 1.61 -4.81 -10.44
C SER A 25 0.24 -5.28 -10.90
N MET A 26 -0.36 -6.26 -10.20
CA MET A 26 -1.70 -6.76 -10.51
C MET A 26 -2.75 -5.65 -10.39
N VAL A 27 -2.76 -4.90 -9.28
CA VAL A 27 -3.69 -3.79 -9.08
C VAL A 27 -3.50 -2.73 -10.17
N SER A 28 -2.26 -2.36 -10.48
CA SER A 28 -1.97 -1.38 -11.53
C SER A 28 -2.45 -1.85 -12.90
N PHE A 29 -2.30 -3.14 -13.21
CA PHE A 29 -2.80 -3.74 -14.45
C PHE A 29 -4.33 -3.71 -14.51
N THR A 30 -5.01 -4.11 -13.42
CA THR A 30 -6.48 -4.07 -13.34
C THR A 30 -7.01 -2.66 -13.51
N VAL A 31 -6.41 -1.66 -12.86
CA VAL A 31 -6.82 -0.26 -13.02
C VAL A 31 -6.67 0.19 -14.47
N GLN A 32 -5.56 -0.13 -15.13
CA GLN A 32 -5.38 0.21 -16.55
C GLN A 32 -6.42 -0.42 -17.47
N LEU A 33 -6.89 -1.63 -17.18
CA LEU A 33 -7.95 -2.28 -17.95
C LEU A 33 -9.33 -1.67 -17.70
N VAL A 34 -9.63 -1.34 -16.44
CA VAL A 34 -10.95 -0.86 -16.01
C VAL A 34 -11.15 0.63 -16.31
N PHE A 35 -10.08 1.43 -16.24
CA PHE A 35 -10.14 2.88 -16.37
C PHE A 35 -10.83 3.38 -17.66
N PRO A 36 -10.53 2.85 -18.88
CA PRO A 36 -11.21 3.30 -20.09
C PRO A 36 -12.72 3.00 -20.06
N LEU A 37 -13.11 1.84 -19.51
CA LEU A 37 -14.51 1.44 -19.39
C LEU A 37 -15.26 2.33 -18.39
N GLU A 38 -14.67 2.60 -17.22
CA GLU A 38 -15.23 3.53 -16.25
C GLU A 38 -15.38 4.93 -16.82
N LEU A 39 -14.34 5.43 -17.50
CA LEU A 39 -14.34 6.77 -18.06
C LEU A 39 -15.42 6.93 -19.14
N ALA A 40 -15.60 5.92 -19.99
CA ALA A 40 -16.63 5.94 -21.02
C ALA A 40 -18.06 5.82 -20.45
N THR A 41 -18.24 5.09 -19.35
CA THR A 41 -19.58 4.79 -18.78
C THR A 41 -20.03 5.84 -17.78
N PHE A 42 -19.14 6.29 -16.90
CA PHE A 42 -19.45 7.18 -15.77
C PHE A 42 -18.95 8.61 -15.98
N GLY A 43 -18.07 8.84 -16.96
CA GLY A 43 -17.46 10.14 -17.21
C GLY A 43 -16.39 10.52 -16.19
N ALA A 44 -15.61 11.55 -16.52
CA ALA A 44 -14.41 11.90 -15.76
C ALA A 44 -14.68 12.19 -14.27
N ALA A 45 -15.74 12.93 -13.96
CA ALA A 45 -16.02 13.36 -12.59
C ALA A 45 -16.21 12.16 -11.62
N LEU A 46 -17.03 11.18 -12.00
CA LEU A 46 -17.29 10.00 -11.16
C LEU A 46 -16.09 9.07 -11.12
N THR A 47 -15.42 8.86 -12.26
CA THR A 47 -14.20 8.04 -12.34
C THR A 47 -13.12 8.59 -11.42
N PHE A 48 -12.72 9.85 -11.53
CA PHE A 48 -11.67 10.40 -10.65
C PHE A 48 -12.10 10.47 -9.18
N SER A 49 -13.39 10.70 -8.91
CA SER A 49 -13.91 10.68 -7.53
C SER A 49 -13.80 9.29 -6.90
N SER A 50 -14.04 8.21 -7.65
CA SER A 50 -13.91 6.84 -7.12
C SER A 50 -12.46 6.53 -6.70
N TYR A 51 -11.48 6.87 -7.54
CA TYR A 51 -10.06 6.74 -7.18
C TYR A 51 -9.69 7.61 -5.97
N GLY A 52 -10.28 8.80 -5.86
CA GLY A 52 -10.13 9.67 -4.68
C GLY A 52 -10.65 9.01 -3.39
N VAL A 53 -11.81 8.35 -3.45
CA VAL A 53 -12.36 7.60 -2.32
C VAL A 53 -11.45 6.44 -1.93
N PHE A 54 -10.94 5.66 -2.90
CA PHE A 54 -9.98 4.60 -2.62
C PHE A 54 -8.69 5.13 -1.97
N ALA A 55 -8.18 6.28 -2.43
CA ALA A 55 -7.01 6.92 -1.83
C ALA A 55 -7.28 7.37 -0.38
N ALA A 56 -8.46 7.94 -0.10
CA ALA A 56 -8.84 8.33 1.25
C ALA A 56 -8.97 7.12 2.19
N ILE A 57 -9.59 6.03 1.73
CA ILE A 57 -9.64 4.76 2.50
C ILE A 57 -8.23 4.25 2.76
N GLY A 58 -7.36 4.24 1.74
CA GLY A 58 -5.96 3.83 1.88
C GLY A 58 -5.22 4.67 2.92
N LEU A 59 -5.43 5.98 2.93
CA LEU A 59 -4.84 6.88 3.92
C LEU A 59 -5.30 6.55 5.34
N VAL A 60 -6.62 6.34 5.55
CA VAL A 60 -7.17 5.96 6.85
C VAL A 60 -6.61 4.63 7.34
N LEU A 61 -6.54 3.63 6.45
CA LEU A 61 -5.96 2.32 6.77
C LEU A 61 -4.48 2.43 7.14
N VAL A 62 -3.69 3.22 6.41
CA VAL A 62 -2.28 3.46 6.72
C VAL A 62 -2.15 4.10 8.11
N MET A 63 -2.91 5.14 8.41
CA MET A 63 -2.86 5.82 9.71
C MET A 63 -3.26 4.92 10.88
N TRP A 64 -4.14 3.94 10.65
CA TRP A 64 -4.63 3.05 11.71
C TRP A 64 -3.79 1.77 11.89
N LEU A 65 -3.31 1.19 10.78
CA LEU A 65 -2.62 -0.10 10.78
C LEU A 65 -1.10 0.04 10.96
N LEU A 66 -0.50 1.09 10.39
CA LEU A 66 0.94 1.30 10.49
C LEU A 66 1.28 2.15 11.71
N PRO A 67 2.05 1.62 12.68
CA PRO A 67 2.59 2.44 13.74
C PRO A 67 3.58 3.44 13.16
N GLU A 68 3.71 4.61 13.80
CA GLU A 68 4.69 5.62 13.40
C GLU A 68 6.11 5.05 13.51
N THR A 69 6.81 4.97 12.37
CA THR A 69 8.18 4.44 12.27
C THR A 69 9.24 5.54 12.29
N LYS A 70 8.85 6.80 12.11
CA LYS A 70 9.78 7.93 12.01
C LYS A 70 10.59 8.13 13.30
N GLY A 71 11.91 8.20 13.13
CA GLY A 71 12.85 8.49 14.21
C GLY A 71 13.12 7.31 15.16
N LYS A 72 12.62 6.10 14.83
CA LYS A 72 12.92 4.87 15.56
C LYS A 72 14.09 4.13 14.93
N SER A 73 14.89 3.46 15.75
CA SER A 73 15.93 2.55 15.23
C SER A 73 15.29 1.26 14.69
N LEU A 74 16.00 0.53 13.82
CA LEU A 74 15.52 -0.74 13.30
C LEU A 74 15.31 -1.78 14.43
N GLU A 75 16.16 -1.76 15.47
CA GLU A 75 16.02 -2.64 16.65
C GLU A 75 14.75 -2.32 17.44
N GLU A 76 14.43 -1.03 17.64
CA GLU A 76 13.18 -0.62 18.29
C GLU A 76 11.96 -1.08 17.49
N LEU A 77 12.00 -0.95 16.17
CA LEU A 77 10.93 -1.41 15.28
C LEU A 77 10.76 -2.94 15.33
N GLU A 78 11.85 -3.70 15.31
CA GLU A 78 11.80 -5.16 15.47
C GLU A 78 11.11 -5.55 16.78
N THR A 79 11.38 -4.85 17.91
CA THR A 79 10.68 -5.13 19.16
C THR A 79 9.19 -4.76 19.14
N ILE A 80 8.82 -3.67 18.45
CA ILE A 80 7.42 -3.23 18.31
C ILE A 80 6.62 -4.23 17.47
N PHE A 81 7.21 -4.71 16.38
CA PHE A 81 6.55 -5.68 15.49
C PHE A 81 6.61 -7.12 16.02
N ALA A 82 7.62 -7.49 16.82
CA ALA A 82 7.69 -8.82 17.43
C ALA A 82 6.75 -9.03 18.63
N LYS A 83 6.30 -7.94 19.28
CA LYS A 83 5.34 -7.97 20.41
C LYS A 83 3.88 -8.02 19.99
N LYS A 84 3.58 -7.89 18.69
CA LYS A 84 2.23 -7.78 18.13
C LYS A 84 1.91 -9.03 17.31
#